data_AF-A0A928PS96-F1
#
_entry.id   AF-A0A928PS96-F1
#
_cell.length_a   1.000
_cell.length_b   1.000
_cell.length_c   1.000
_cell.angle_alpha   90.00
_cell.angle_beta   90.00
_cell.angle_gamma   90.00
#
_symmetry.space_group_name_H-M   'P 1'
#
loop_
_entity.id
_entity.type
_entity.pdbx_description
1 polymer ?
#
loop_
_entity_poly.entity_id
_entity_poly.type
_entity_poly.pdbx_seq_one_letter_code
_entity_poly.pdbx_strand_id
1 'polypeptide(L)'
;MKILVETSARHVHITDEQLAVLFGEGHQLTKKKDLSQPGQYACEERVTVVGPKGEMAGVSILGPTRPAGQVELSLTDARKLGLAAPVRESGDVEGSPACKLVGPCGEVELPCGAIAAKRHIHLSDTEAAEFGLTDKQVVSVKVESN
;
A
#
# COMPACT_ATOMS: atom_id res chain seq x y z
N MET A 1 -19.06 -13.70 -13.59
CA MET A 1 -18.81 -13.07 -12.28
C MET A 1 -18.57 -11.58 -12.51
N LYS A 2 -19.27 -10.72 -11.75
CA LYS A 2 -18.97 -9.29 -11.70
C LYS A 2 -18.32 -9.01 -10.35
N ILE A 3 -17.24 -8.24 -10.35
CA ILE A 3 -16.53 -7.83 -9.15
C ILE A 3 -16.49 -6.31 -9.12
N LEU A 4 -16.42 -5.75 -7.91
CA LEU A 4 -16.14 -4.34 -7.73
C LEU A 4 -14.70 -4.07 -8.21
N VAL A 5 -14.55 -3.12 -9.12
CA VAL A 5 -13.22 -2.62 -9.52
C VAL A 5 -12.91 -1.40 -8.69
N GLU A 6 -11.80 -1.44 -7.98
CA GLU A 6 -11.29 -0.31 -7.22
C GLU A 6 -9.93 0.14 -7.74
N THR A 7 -9.70 1.44 -7.64
CA THR A 7 -8.42 2.05 -7.99
C THR A 7 -7.66 2.38 -6.71
N SER A 8 -6.48 1.80 -6.57
CA SER A 8 -5.58 2.13 -5.47
C SER A 8 -4.73 3.33 -5.85
N ALA A 9 -4.91 4.44 -5.14
CA ALA A 9 -3.95 5.52 -5.16
C ALA A 9 -2.67 5.09 -4.43
N ARG A 10 -1.57 5.80 -4.69
CA ARG A 10 -0.31 5.60 -3.94
C ARG A 10 -0.55 5.76 -2.44
N HIS A 11 0.04 4.86 -1.66
CA HIS A 11 -0.14 4.85 -0.21
C HIS A 11 1.01 4.13 0.49
N VAL A 12 1.03 4.22 1.81
CA VAL A 12 1.95 3.48 2.66
C VAL A 12 1.22 2.69 3.74
N HIS A 13 1.83 1.58 4.13
CA HIS A 13 1.59 0.91 5.39
C HIS A 13 2.81 1.13 6.28
N ILE A 14 2.59 1.27 7.58
CA ILE A 14 3.65 1.53 8.56
C ILE A 14 3.45 0.67 9.80
N THR A 15 4.52 0.49 10.57
CA THR A 15 4.48 -0.17 11.88
C THR A 15 4.14 0.83 13.00
N ASP A 16 3.87 0.32 14.21
CA ASP A 16 3.65 1.16 15.38
C ASP A 16 4.91 1.98 15.75
N GLU A 17 6.09 1.39 15.59
CA GLU A 17 7.37 2.09 15.82
C GLU A 17 7.57 3.21 14.81
N GLN A 18 7.24 2.96 13.54
CA GLN A 18 7.33 3.97 12.48
C GLN A 18 6.31 5.09 12.71
N LEU A 19 5.10 4.75 13.17
CA LEU A 19 4.08 5.73 13.54
C LEU A 19 4.60 6.66 14.64
N ALA A 20 5.20 6.10 15.69
CA ALA A 20 5.77 6.86 16.78
C ALA A 20 6.90 7.80 16.33
N VAL A 21 7.78 7.36 15.43
CA VAL A 21 8.85 8.20 14.88
C VAL A 21 8.29 9.31 13.98
N LEU A 22 7.35 8.98 13.10
CA LEU A 22 6.85 9.90 12.08
C LEU A 22 5.88 10.94 12.66
N PHE A 23 5.09 10.59 13.67
CA PHE A 23 3.99 11.41 14.20
C PHE A 23 4.06 11.67 15.71
N GLY A 24 5.04 11.10 16.42
CA GLY A 24 5.25 11.28 17.86
C GLY A 24 4.82 10.08 18.70
N GLU A 25 5.50 9.86 19.83
CA GLU A 25 5.18 8.78 20.76
C GLU A 25 3.73 8.85 21.25
N GLY A 26 3.05 7.71 21.25
CA GLY A 26 1.65 7.59 21.68
C GLY A 26 0.62 8.05 20.63
N HIS A 27 1.04 8.51 19.45
CA HIS A 27 0.11 8.84 18.37
C HIS A 27 -0.63 7.60 17.88
N GLN A 28 -1.91 7.76 17.55
CA GLN A 28 -2.75 6.71 16.95
C GLN A 28 -3.25 7.17 15.59
N LEU A 29 -3.30 6.24 14.62
CA LEU A 29 -3.83 6.53 13.29
C LEU A 29 -5.28 7.04 13.38
N THR A 30 -5.54 8.16 12.73
CA THR A 30 -6.87 8.77 12.70
C THR A 30 -7.62 8.26 11.47
N LYS A 31 -8.60 7.38 11.69
CA LYS A 31 -9.44 6.84 10.61
C LYS A 31 -10.23 7.96 9.92
N LYS A 32 -10.02 8.10 8.61
CA LYS A 32 -10.76 9.01 7.72
C LYS A 32 -11.96 8.31 7.06
N LYS A 33 -11.73 7.13 6.48
CA LYS A 33 -12.74 6.39 5.72
C LYS A 33 -12.41 4.90 5.64
N ASP A 34 -13.41 4.04 5.76
CA ASP A 34 -13.29 2.60 5.48
C ASP A 34 -13.01 2.29 4.00
N LEU A 35 -12.18 1.27 3.77
CA LEU A 35 -11.97 0.67 2.45
C LEU A 35 -12.94 -0.51 2.26
N SER A 36 -12.97 -1.08 1.05
CA SER A 36 -13.80 -2.25 0.74
C SER A 36 -13.44 -3.48 1.55
N GLN A 37 -12.16 -3.65 1.87
CA GLN A 37 -11.66 -4.76 2.67
C GLN A 37 -12.01 -4.54 4.15
N PRO A 38 -12.70 -5.49 4.80
CA PRO A 38 -13.08 -5.38 6.20
C PRO A 38 -11.88 -5.04 7.11
N GLY A 39 -12.04 -3.99 7.91
CA GLY A 39 -11.02 -3.54 8.87
C GLY A 39 -9.88 -2.71 8.29
N GLN A 40 -9.79 -2.54 6.96
CA GLN A 40 -8.83 -1.63 6.34
C GLN A 40 -9.43 -0.23 6.17
N TYR A 41 -8.64 0.80 6.42
CA TYR A 41 -9.11 2.19 6.33
C TYR A 41 -8.03 3.15 5.84
N ALA A 42 -8.45 4.21 5.16
CA ALA A 42 -7.60 5.36 4.89
C ALA A 42 -7.52 6.25 6.13
N CYS A 43 -6.33 6.78 6.40
CA CYS A 43 -6.06 7.66 7.54
C CYS A 43 -6.03 9.14 7.12
N GLU A 44 -6.17 10.05 8.09
CA GLU A 44 -5.91 11.49 7.88
C GLU A 44 -4.41 11.77 7.70
N GLU A 45 -3.57 10.96 8.35
CA GLU A 45 -2.13 11.03 8.29
C GLU A 45 -1.60 10.82 6.88
N ARG A 46 -0.61 11.64 6.53
CA ARG A 46 0.11 11.57 5.26
C ARG A 46 1.60 11.76 5.50
N VAL A 47 2.40 11.10 4.69
CA VAL A 47 3.86 11.19 4.71
C VAL A 47 4.39 11.68 3.37
N THR A 48 5.64 12.13 3.39
CA THR A 48 6.43 12.31 2.17
C THR A 48 7.28 11.07 1.95
N VAL A 49 7.22 10.50 0.74
CA VAL A 49 8.10 9.40 0.31
C VAL A 49 9.27 10.01 -0.44
N VAL A 50 10.50 9.71 -0.02
CA VAL A 50 11.73 10.21 -0.62
C VAL A 50 12.50 9.05 -1.23
N GLY A 51 12.85 9.18 -2.51
CA GLY A 51 13.72 8.27 -3.23
C GLY A 51 14.94 9.02 -3.81
N PRO A 52 15.87 8.30 -4.47
CA PRO A 52 17.13 8.88 -4.94
C PRO A 52 17.00 10.05 -5.91
N LYS A 53 15.89 10.16 -6.65
CA LYS A 53 15.67 11.22 -7.66
C LYS A 53 14.74 12.34 -7.22
N GLY A 54 14.09 12.21 -6.06
CA GLY A 54 13.16 13.22 -5.58
C GLY A 54 12.22 12.71 -4.50
N GLU A 55 11.20 13.52 -4.21
CA GLU A 55 10.25 13.27 -3.15
C GLU A 55 8.80 13.39 -3.64
N MET A 56 7.90 12.79 -2.89
CA MET A 56 6.47 12.80 -3.15
C MET A 56 5.71 13.03 -1.85
N ALA A 57 5.24 14.25 -1.67
CA ALA A 57 4.49 14.66 -0.49
C ALA A 57 3.03 14.18 -0.55
N GLY A 58 2.42 14.06 0.63
CA GLY A 58 0.99 13.82 0.77
C GLY A 58 0.56 12.39 0.42
N VAL A 59 1.45 11.41 0.55
CA VAL A 59 1.12 9.99 0.37
C VAL A 59 0.32 9.51 1.57
N SER A 60 -0.87 8.94 1.31
CA SER A 60 -1.79 8.48 2.36
C SER A 60 -1.26 7.28 3.12
N ILE A 61 -1.54 7.24 4.42
CA ILE A 61 -1.36 6.02 5.23
C ILE A 61 -2.65 5.21 5.20
N LEU A 62 -2.52 3.90 5.03
CA LEU A 62 -3.62 2.95 5.20
C LEU A 62 -3.43 2.15 6.49
N GLY A 63 -4.44 2.21 7.36
CA GLY A 63 -4.49 1.49 8.61
C GLY A 63 -5.24 0.15 8.50
N PRO A 64 -5.10 -0.73 9.52
CA PRO A 64 -4.29 -0.53 10.73
C PRO A 64 -2.78 -0.59 10.47
N THR A 65 -1.98 -0.27 11.48
CA THR A 65 -0.54 -0.52 11.46
C THR A 65 -0.26 -2.01 11.19
N ARG A 66 0.90 -2.28 10.57
CA ARG A 66 1.31 -3.62 10.16
C ARG A 66 2.65 -3.99 10.77
N PRO A 67 3.03 -5.28 10.79
CA PRO A 67 4.36 -5.70 11.27
C PRO A 67 5.53 -5.17 10.44
N ALA A 68 5.29 -4.72 9.21
CA ALA A 68 6.31 -4.16 8.32
C ALA A 68 5.77 -2.95 7.53
N GLY A 69 6.65 -1.98 7.31
CA GLY A 69 6.36 -0.83 6.45
C GLY A 69 6.43 -1.19 4.96
N GLN A 70 5.55 -0.60 4.16
CA GLN A 70 5.47 -0.85 2.72
C GLN A 70 4.99 0.42 2.00
N VAL A 71 5.56 0.68 0.83
CA VAL A 71 5.16 1.78 -0.05
C VAL A 71 4.62 1.20 -1.35
N GLU A 72 3.36 1.48 -1.65
CA GLU A 72 2.72 1.05 -2.90
C GLU A 72 2.62 2.23 -3.87
N LEU A 73 3.28 2.10 -5.02
CA LEU A 73 3.41 3.15 -6.02
C LEU A 73 2.91 2.69 -7.38
N SER A 74 2.54 3.64 -8.24
CA SER A 74 2.51 3.37 -9.67
C SER A 74 3.94 3.27 -10.21
N LEU A 75 4.15 2.55 -11.32
CA LEU A 75 5.46 2.51 -11.99
C LEU A 75 5.95 3.91 -12.42
N THR A 76 5.02 4.81 -12.73
CA THR A 76 5.33 6.21 -13.04
C THR A 76 5.83 6.96 -11.82
N ASP A 77 5.19 6.77 -10.66
CA ASP A 77 5.61 7.40 -9.41
C ASP A 77 6.96 6.84 -8.94
N ALA A 78 7.18 5.52 -9.05
CA ALA A 78 8.46 4.89 -8.76
C ALA A 78 9.59 5.46 -9.64
N ARG A 79 9.36 5.66 -10.94
CA ARG A 79 10.32 6.30 -11.85
C ARG A 79 10.67 7.73 -11.44
N LYS A 80 9.68 8.53 -11.01
CA LYS A 80 9.90 9.91 -10.52
C LYS A 80 10.78 9.93 -9.28
N LEU A 81 10.55 9.00 -8.35
CA LEU A 81 11.34 8.85 -7.13
C LEU A 81 12.71 8.20 -7.38
N GLY A 82 12.94 7.61 -8.56
CA GLY A 82 14.18 6.90 -8.86
C GLY A 82 14.25 5.50 -8.25
N LEU A 83 13.10 4.89 -7.96
CA LEU A 83 12.98 3.57 -7.37
C LEU A 83 12.70 2.54 -8.47
N ALA A 84 13.54 1.50 -8.54
CA ALA A 84 13.31 0.35 -9.41
C ALA A 84 12.29 -0.61 -8.76
N ALA A 85 11.07 -0.12 -8.51
CA ALA A 85 10.04 -0.86 -7.77
C ALA A 85 9.55 -2.08 -8.58
N PRO A 86 9.67 -3.31 -8.05
CA PRO A 86 9.16 -4.51 -8.71
C PRO A 86 7.63 -4.58 -8.62
N VAL A 87 6.99 -5.29 -9.56
CA VAL A 87 5.55 -5.60 -9.46
C VAL A 87 5.35 -6.81 -8.56
N ARG A 88 4.73 -6.62 -7.39
CA ARG A 88 4.61 -7.63 -6.32
C ARG A 88 3.25 -7.59 -5.63
N GLU A 89 2.91 -8.67 -4.94
CA GLU A 89 1.76 -8.71 -4.02
C GLU A 89 2.12 -8.00 -2.71
N SER A 90 1.11 -7.51 -1.99
CA SER A 90 1.32 -6.85 -0.69
C SER A 90 1.97 -7.84 0.29
N GLY A 91 3.01 -7.40 1.02
CA GLY A 91 3.82 -8.23 1.91
C GLY A 91 5.04 -8.88 1.25
N ASP A 92 5.10 -8.97 -0.09
CA ASP A 92 6.25 -9.51 -0.81
C ASP A 92 7.22 -8.38 -1.22
N VAL A 93 7.96 -7.90 -0.22
CA VAL A 93 8.83 -6.71 -0.32
C VAL A 93 10.32 -7.01 -0.36
N GLU A 94 10.72 -8.28 -0.23
CA GLU A 94 12.13 -8.65 -0.20
C GLU A 94 12.85 -8.29 -1.51
N GLY A 95 14.02 -7.66 -1.38
CA GLY A 95 14.82 -7.18 -2.52
C GLY A 95 14.21 -5.97 -3.26
N SER A 96 13.11 -5.38 -2.74
CA SER A 96 12.59 -4.12 -3.24
C SER A 96 13.48 -2.94 -2.83
N PRO A 97 13.49 -1.83 -3.61
CA PRO A 97 14.37 -0.71 -3.33
C PRO A 97 14.05 -0.02 -2.00
N ALA A 98 15.11 0.50 -1.38
CA ALA A 98 15.01 1.34 -0.19
C ALA A 98 14.38 2.70 -0.51
N CYS A 99 13.68 3.27 0.46
CA CYS A 99 13.19 4.66 0.41
C CYS A 99 13.11 5.23 1.83
N LYS A 100 12.86 6.53 1.94
CA LYS A 100 12.66 7.19 3.24
C LYS A 100 11.25 7.74 3.36
N LEU A 101 10.64 7.57 4.52
CA LEU A 101 9.38 8.21 4.89
C LEU A 101 9.66 9.40 5.79
N VAL A 102 9.03 10.53 5.52
CA VAL A 102 9.15 11.75 6.32
C VAL A 102 7.76 12.15 6.80
N GLY A 103 7.60 12.23 8.12
CA GLY A 103 6.41 12.70 8.80
C GLY A 103 6.64 14.04 9.51
N PRO A 104 5.63 14.59 10.20
CA PRO A 104 5.76 15.86 10.91
C PRO A 104 6.77 15.84 12.08
N CYS A 105 7.03 14.68 12.68
CA CYS A 105 7.86 14.56 13.88
C CYS A 105 9.22 13.89 13.63
N GLY A 106 9.44 13.31 12.46
CA GLY A 106 10.67 12.58 12.18
C GLY A 106 10.68 11.89 10.81
N GLU A 107 11.70 11.07 10.61
CA GLU A 107 11.90 10.31 9.38
C GLU A 107 12.34 8.87 9.67
N VAL A 108 11.97 7.97 8.76
CA VAL A 108 12.24 6.52 8.84
C VAL A 108 12.83 6.07 7.52
N GLU A 109 14.00 5.43 7.56
CA GLU A 109 14.53 4.70 6.41
C GLU A 109 13.87 3.31 6.32
N LEU A 110 13.31 3.01 5.15
CA LEU A 110 12.85 1.68 4.78
C LEU A 110 13.94 1.03 3.93
N PRO A 111 14.73 0.08 4.45
CA PRO A 111 15.80 -0.59 3.68
C PRO A 111 15.25 -1.43 2.53
N CYS A 112 14.00 -1.87 2.64
CA CYS A 112 13.17 -2.44 1.59
C CYS A 112 11.70 -2.09 1.89
N GLY A 113 10.83 -2.11 0.89
CA GLY A 113 9.39 -1.86 1.08
C GLY A 113 8.69 -1.20 -0.11
N ALA A 114 9.41 -0.65 -1.09
CA ALA A 114 8.80 0.08 -2.19
C ALA A 114 8.49 -0.81 -3.40
N ILE A 115 7.20 -1.05 -3.66
CA ILE A 115 6.71 -1.91 -4.73
C ILE A 115 5.70 -1.20 -5.64
N ALA A 116 5.52 -1.74 -6.83
CA ALA A 116 4.33 -1.49 -7.62
C ALA A 116 3.31 -2.60 -7.35
N ALA A 117 2.11 -2.24 -6.90
CA ALA A 117 1.11 -3.22 -6.53
C ALA A 117 0.67 -4.07 -7.74
N LYS A 118 0.83 -5.39 -7.62
CA LYS A 118 0.30 -6.36 -8.58
C LYS A 118 -1.21 -6.42 -8.43
N ARG A 119 -1.95 -6.30 -9.54
CA ARG A 119 -3.41 -6.46 -9.54
C ARG A 119 -3.81 -7.83 -8.96
N HIS A 120 -4.83 -7.82 -8.11
CA HIS A 120 -5.38 -9.01 -7.47
C HIS A 120 -6.87 -8.80 -7.19
N ILE A 121 -7.57 -9.88 -6.88
CA ILE A 121 -9.00 -9.86 -6.52
C ILE A 121 -9.08 -10.41 -5.09
N HIS A 122 -9.73 -9.68 -4.21
CA HIS A 122 -10.13 -10.22 -2.92
C HIS A 122 -11.50 -10.87 -3.05
N LEU A 123 -11.61 -12.09 -2.54
CA LEU A 123 -12.86 -12.83 -2.37
C LEU A 123 -12.89 -13.39 -0.96
N SER A 124 -14.06 -13.39 -0.34
CA SER A 124 -14.32 -14.21 0.85
C SER A 124 -14.31 -15.70 0.49
N ASP A 125 -14.11 -16.56 1.49
CA ASP A 125 -14.15 -18.02 1.30
C ASP A 125 -15.48 -18.48 0.69
N THR A 126 -16.59 -17.86 1.10
CA THR A 126 -17.92 -18.13 0.56
C THR A 126 -18.01 -17.76 -0.93
N GLU A 127 -17.56 -16.56 -1.31
CA GLU A 127 -17.54 -16.13 -2.72
C GLU A 127 -16.63 -17.03 -3.55
N ALA A 128 -15.44 -17.36 -3.05
CA ALA A 128 -14.51 -18.26 -3.73
C ALA A 128 -15.16 -19.62 -3.99
N ALA A 129 -15.85 -20.20 -3.01
CA ALA A 129 -16.57 -21.46 -3.15
C ALA A 129 -17.74 -21.37 -4.15
N GLU A 130 -18.54 -20.30 -4.09
CA GLU A 130 -19.64 -20.06 -5.04
C GLU A 130 -19.14 -19.95 -6.49
N PHE A 131 -17.95 -19.39 -6.69
CA PHE A 131 -17.34 -19.25 -8.01
C PHE A 131 -16.43 -20.43 -8.41
N GLY A 132 -16.26 -21.44 -7.55
CA GLY A 132 -15.38 -22.58 -7.80
C GLY A 132 -13.90 -22.16 -7.96
N LEU A 133 -13.49 -21.11 -7.24
CA LEU A 133 -12.13 -20.59 -7.24
C LEU A 133 -11.38 -21.03 -5.98
N THR A 134 -10.07 -21.18 -6.12
CA THR A 134 -9.17 -21.42 -4.99
C THR A 134 -8.20 -20.26 -4.80
N ASP A 135 -7.60 -20.16 -3.61
CA ASP A 135 -6.56 -19.16 -3.33
C ASP A 135 -5.44 -19.22 -4.39
N LYS A 136 -4.94 -18.04 -4.79
CA LYS A 136 -3.90 -17.82 -5.80
C LYS A 136 -4.21 -18.35 -7.21
N GLN A 137 -5.45 -18.74 -7.50
CA GLN A 137 -5.83 -19.13 -8.85
C GLN A 137 -5.72 -17.94 -9.82
N VAL A 138 -5.02 -18.16 -10.94
CA VAL A 138 -4.92 -17.15 -12.00
C VAL A 138 -6.19 -17.13 -12.82
N VAL A 139 -6.78 -15.95 -12.97
CA VAL A 139 -8.03 -15.74 -13.72
C VAL A 139 -7.85 -14.67 -14.80
N SER A 140 -8.76 -14.66 -15.77
CA SER A 140 -8.87 -13.59 -16.78
C SER A 140 -9.98 -12.62 -16.39
N VAL A 141 -9.69 -11.32 -16.43
CA VAL A 141 -10.66 -10.27 -16.12
C VAL A 141 -10.91 -9.45 -17.38
N LYS A 142 -12.18 -9.38 -17.79
CA LYS A 142 -12.64 -8.53 -18.89
C LYS A 142 -13.27 -7.26 -18.30
N VAL A 143 -12.84 -6.11 -18.79
CA VAL A 143 -13.52 -4.84 -18.54
C VAL A 143 -14.35 -4.53 -19.79
N GLU A 144 -15.64 -4.26 -19.59
CA GLU A 144 -16.51 -3.79 -20.67
C GLU A 144 -16.54 -2.27 -20.59
N SER A 145 -15.82 -1.62 -21.51
CA SER A 145 -15.88 -0.17 -21.70
C SER A 145 -17.16 0.18 -22.44
N ASN A 146 -17.91 1.17 -21.95
CA ASN A 146 -18.87 1.90 -22.78
C ASN A 146 -18.14 2.95 -23.62
#